data_AF-A0A524QR84-F1
#
_entry.id   AF-A0A524QR84-F1
#
_cell.length_a   1.000
_cell.length_b   1.000
_cell.length_c   1.000
_cell.angle_alpha   90.00
_cell.angle_beta   90.00
_cell.angle_gamma   90.00
#
_symmetry.space_group_name_H-M   'P 1'
#
loop_
_entity.id
_entity.type
_entity.pdbx_description
1 polymer ?
#
loop_
_entity_poly.entity_id
_entity_poly.type
_entity_poly.pdbx_seq_one_letter_code
_entity_poly.pdbx_strand_id
1 'polypeptide(L)'
;VTVSSRITGEIGSSSNPISGMTVATLLITCLLFLAVGWTGVSYRAMALCTAAIVCIAASNGGTISQDLKTGYLVGATPRLQQIAIMIGVISSALVIGWIVIALNNAYTTVVPSEHPGYVAVMPADAPTQVAPDGQTYRVHYVSEQTGDVLTGKYLVDQSNQIRYLVDPGIAGTVSQVDGKPITKFDAPKARLFSMIIDGILTQKLPWGLVLIGVFLALLMELVGVSSLPFAVGLYLPISASTPIMAGAVVRTLVERRRKTTAAAAEFSPGVLMSSGFIAGGAIMGVCLAGLAGAELDSSLNLSSYIGSLAEADWWALIPFAVLMYALYRIGTKEK
;
A
#
# COMPACT_ATOMS: atom_id res chain seq x y z
N VAL A 1 3.32 -2.93 21.09
CA VAL A 1 2.03 -3.51 21.52
C VAL A 1 1.38 -2.67 22.62
N THR A 2 1.99 -2.56 23.81
CA THR A 2 1.42 -1.83 24.96
C THR A 2 1.00 -0.39 24.65
N VAL A 3 1.84 0.38 23.95
CA VAL A 3 1.52 1.76 23.54
C VAL A 3 0.31 1.79 22.61
N SER A 4 0.29 0.92 21.60
CA SER A 4 -0.83 0.79 20.66
C SER A 4 -2.15 0.45 21.38
N SER A 5 -2.13 -0.51 22.31
CA SER A 5 -3.28 -0.91 23.12
C SER A 5 -3.79 0.24 23.99
N ARG A 6 -2.89 1.02 24.60
CA ARG A 6 -3.26 2.18 25.40
C ARG A 6 -3.87 3.30 24.56
N ILE A 7 -3.21 3.69 23.46
CA ILE A 7 -3.72 4.72 22.55
C ILE A 7 -5.09 4.30 22.01
N THR A 8 -5.23 3.06 21.58
CA THR A 8 -6.51 2.52 21.11
C THR A 8 -7.57 2.56 22.21
N GLY A 9 -7.21 2.33 23.47
CA GLY A 9 -8.12 2.44 24.61
C GLY A 9 -8.58 3.87 24.92
N GLU A 10 -7.73 4.87 24.64
CA GLU A 10 -7.97 6.30 24.91
C GLU A 10 -8.69 7.02 23.76
N ILE A 11 -8.26 6.80 22.51
CA ILE A 11 -8.74 7.52 21.32
C ILE A 11 -9.30 6.61 20.21
N GLY A 12 -9.36 5.30 20.44
CA GLY A 12 -9.87 4.33 19.46
C GLY A 12 -8.83 3.89 18.42
N SER A 13 -9.10 2.74 17.77
CA SER A 13 -8.19 2.14 16.79
C SER A 13 -8.09 2.95 15.49
N SER A 14 -9.13 3.70 15.14
CA SER A 14 -9.15 4.55 13.94
C SER A 14 -8.19 5.73 14.03
N SER A 15 -7.87 6.17 15.26
CA SER A 15 -6.95 7.27 15.55
C SER A 15 -5.58 6.78 16.03
N ASN A 16 -5.32 5.47 15.98
CA ASN A 16 -4.05 4.89 16.41
C ASN A 16 -2.95 5.09 15.34
N PRO A 17 -1.79 5.72 15.66
CA PRO A 17 -0.74 6.04 14.70
C PRO A 17 0.15 4.83 14.35
N ILE A 18 -0.45 3.71 13.94
CA ILE A 18 0.24 2.43 13.63
C ILE A 18 1.32 2.63 12.55
N SER A 19 1.03 3.42 11.53
CA SER A 19 1.98 3.76 10.47
C SER A 19 3.23 4.47 11.02
N GLY A 20 3.05 5.44 11.91
CA GLY A 20 4.16 6.18 12.53
C GLY A 20 5.00 5.30 13.45
N MET A 21 4.35 4.46 14.26
CA MET A 21 5.03 3.49 15.12
C MET A 21 5.87 2.50 14.32
N THR A 22 5.39 2.11 13.13
CA THR A 22 6.11 1.19 12.23
C THR A 22 7.33 1.86 11.60
N VAL A 23 7.19 3.09 11.09
CA VAL A 23 8.31 3.86 10.53
C VAL A 23 9.38 4.10 11.58
N ALA A 24 9.01 4.55 12.78
CA ALA A 24 9.97 4.77 13.87
C ALA A 24 10.74 3.49 14.24
N THR A 25 10.02 2.36 14.34
CA THR A 25 10.66 1.06 14.59
C THR A 25 11.64 0.71 13.49
N LEU A 26 11.23 0.82 12.23
CA LEU A 26 12.07 0.52 11.07
C LEU A 26 13.33 1.39 11.03
N LEU A 27 13.21 2.69 11.29
CA LEU A 27 14.35 3.61 11.36
C LEU A 27 15.34 3.19 12.45
N ILE A 28 14.85 2.90 13.65
CA ILE A 28 15.69 2.45 14.78
C ILE A 28 16.37 1.12 14.43
N THR A 29 15.63 0.14 13.90
CA THR A 29 16.19 -1.16 13.49
C THR A 29 17.26 -1.00 12.43
N CYS A 30 17.03 -0.18 11.39
CA CYS A 30 18.02 0.06 10.33
C CYS A 30 19.26 0.77 10.87
N LEU A 31 19.10 1.74 11.78
CA LEU A 31 20.23 2.42 12.42
C LEU A 31 21.05 1.47 13.29
N LEU A 32 20.41 0.55 14.02
CA LEU A 32 21.11 -0.48 14.79
C LEU A 32 21.86 -1.46 13.88
N PHE A 33 21.25 -1.89 12.77
CA PHE A 33 21.92 -2.75 11.79
C PHE A 33 23.14 -2.04 11.19
N LEU A 34 23.00 -0.77 10.83
CA LEU A 34 24.11 0.05 10.36
C LEU A 34 25.23 0.16 11.40
N ALA A 35 24.89 0.40 12.68
CA ALA A 35 25.85 0.51 13.77
C ALA A 35 26.65 -0.78 14.00
N VAL A 36 26.05 -1.95 13.74
CA VAL A 36 26.69 -3.27 13.85
C VAL A 36 27.37 -3.69 12.53
N GLY A 37 27.22 -2.92 11.44
CA GLY A 37 27.79 -3.22 10.12
C GLY A 37 26.98 -4.21 9.28
N TRP A 38 25.72 -4.45 9.62
CA TRP A 38 24.80 -5.36 8.92
C TRP A 38 24.13 -4.66 7.72
N THR A 39 24.89 -4.40 6.66
CA THR A 39 24.43 -3.61 5.48
C THR A 39 24.10 -4.45 4.24
N GLY A 40 24.41 -5.75 4.27
CA GLY A 40 24.13 -6.69 3.19
C GLY A 40 22.64 -6.86 2.87
N VAL A 41 22.36 -7.40 1.68
CA VAL A 41 21.01 -7.57 1.11
C VAL A 41 20.09 -8.37 2.04
N SER A 42 20.60 -9.43 2.67
CA SER A 42 19.84 -10.26 3.61
C SER A 42 19.34 -9.46 4.83
N TYR A 43 20.09 -8.44 5.27
CA TYR A 43 19.71 -7.59 6.39
C TYR A 43 18.65 -6.56 6.02
N ARG A 44 18.58 -6.13 4.75
CA ARG A 44 17.49 -5.28 4.24
C ARG A 44 16.15 -6.02 4.32
N ALA A 45 16.13 -7.26 3.85
CA ALA A 45 14.97 -8.14 3.98
C ALA A 45 14.60 -8.39 5.45
N MET A 46 15.60 -8.62 6.31
CA MET A 46 15.38 -8.78 7.75
C MET A 46 14.76 -7.54 8.39
N ALA A 47 15.24 -6.33 8.08
CA ALA A 47 14.70 -5.08 8.60
C ALA A 47 13.23 -4.88 8.19
N LEU A 48 12.88 -5.20 6.94
CA LEU A 48 11.52 -5.17 6.44
C LEU A 48 10.61 -6.16 7.19
N CYS A 49 11.09 -7.40 7.40
CA CYS A 49 10.38 -8.41 8.18
C CYS A 49 10.17 -7.98 9.64
N THR A 50 11.17 -7.39 10.29
CA THR A 50 11.04 -6.87 11.65
C THR A 50 10.00 -5.77 11.72
N ALA A 51 10.01 -4.81 10.79
CA ALA A 51 9.02 -3.75 10.71
C ALA A 51 7.60 -4.30 10.49
N ALA A 52 7.44 -5.29 9.61
CA ALA A 52 6.17 -5.95 9.35
C ALA A 52 5.63 -6.66 10.59
N ILE A 53 6.46 -7.44 11.30
CA ILE A 53 6.08 -8.13 12.54
C ILE A 53 5.63 -7.12 13.60
N VAL A 54 6.38 -6.03 13.78
CA VAL A 54 6.04 -5.00 14.78
C VAL A 54 4.75 -4.28 14.40
N CYS A 55 4.55 -3.95 13.12
CA CYS A 55 3.31 -3.36 12.62
C CYS A 55 2.10 -4.25 12.90
N ILE A 56 2.18 -5.54 12.55
CA ILE A 56 1.09 -6.51 12.75
C ILE A 56 0.82 -6.68 14.25
N ALA A 57 1.85 -6.83 15.07
CA ALA A 57 1.70 -6.98 16.51
C ALA A 57 1.10 -5.72 17.17
N ALA A 58 1.52 -4.52 16.75
CA ALA A 58 0.97 -3.27 17.24
C ALA A 58 -0.50 -3.10 16.81
N SER A 59 -0.82 -3.36 15.54
CA SER A 59 -2.17 -3.30 14.99
C SER A 59 -3.11 -4.26 15.72
N ASN A 60 -2.77 -5.55 15.76
CA ASN A 60 -3.60 -6.57 16.39
C ASN A 60 -3.73 -6.32 17.90
N GLY A 61 -2.65 -5.93 18.59
CA GLY A 61 -2.71 -5.60 20.02
C GLY A 61 -3.65 -4.44 20.35
N GLY A 62 -3.68 -3.42 19.48
CA GLY A 62 -4.61 -2.29 19.57
C GLY A 62 -6.05 -2.75 19.40
N THR A 63 -6.35 -3.35 18.25
CA THR A 63 -7.71 -3.79 17.90
C THR A 63 -8.27 -4.80 18.89
N ILE A 64 -7.48 -5.79 19.31
CA ILE A 64 -7.90 -6.78 20.33
C ILE A 64 -8.28 -6.08 21.65
N SER A 65 -7.54 -5.05 22.06
CA SER A 65 -7.85 -4.33 23.30
C SER A 65 -9.18 -3.58 23.20
N GLN A 66 -9.48 -2.98 22.04
CA GLN A 66 -10.77 -2.34 21.78
C GLN A 66 -11.90 -3.36 21.70
N ASP A 67 -11.67 -4.48 21.02
CA ASP A 67 -12.64 -5.54 20.86
C ASP A 67 -13.01 -6.10 22.24
N LEU A 68 -12.04 -6.45 23.07
CA LEU A 68 -12.29 -7.01 24.41
C LEU A 68 -13.07 -6.04 25.30
N LYS A 69 -12.78 -4.73 25.22
CA LYS A 69 -13.57 -3.70 25.93
C LYS A 69 -15.01 -3.65 25.44
N THR A 70 -15.21 -3.63 24.12
CA THR A 70 -16.54 -3.60 23.50
C THR A 70 -17.32 -4.86 23.83
N GLY A 71 -16.66 -6.02 23.74
CA GLY A 71 -17.20 -7.33 24.11
C GLY A 71 -17.66 -7.37 25.57
N TYR A 72 -16.85 -6.86 26.50
CA TYR A 72 -17.25 -6.72 27.89
C TYR A 72 -18.50 -5.86 28.07
N LEU A 73 -18.58 -4.71 27.38
CA LEU A 73 -19.73 -3.79 27.47
C LEU A 73 -21.04 -4.40 26.95
N VAL A 74 -20.98 -5.27 25.93
CA VAL A 74 -22.17 -5.94 25.36
C VAL A 74 -22.45 -7.31 25.99
N GLY A 75 -21.69 -7.71 27.02
CA GLY A 75 -21.87 -8.99 27.72
C GLY A 75 -21.38 -10.21 26.94
N ALA A 76 -20.46 -10.04 25.98
CA ALA A 76 -19.88 -11.13 25.22
C ALA A 76 -18.96 -12.02 26.08
N THR A 77 -18.92 -13.32 25.77
CA THR A 77 -18.04 -14.27 26.45
C THR A 77 -16.59 -14.14 25.94
N PRO A 78 -15.59 -13.82 26.78
CA PRO A 78 -14.22 -13.53 26.34
C PRO A 78 -13.56 -14.68 25.55
N ARG A 79 -13.87 -15.94 25.91
CA ARG A 79 -13.33 -17.13 25.23
C ARG A 79 -13.77 -17.21 23.77
N LEU A 80 -15.07 -17.02 23.51
CA LEU A 80 -15.62 -17.06 22.15
C LEU A 80 -15.06 -15.92 21.30
N GLN A 81 -14.88 -14.75 21.91
CA GLN A 81 -14.31 -13.59 21.24
C GLN A 81 -12.85 -13.81 20.81
N GLN A 82 -12.01 -14.40 21.68
CA GLN A 82 -10.63 -14.72 21.31
C GLN A 82 -10.55 -15.75 20.18
N ILE A 83 -11.40 -16.78 20.21
CA ILE A 83 -11.48 -17.78 19.13
C ILE A 83 -11.89 -17.12 17.81
N ALA A 84 -12.91 -16.25 17.83
CA ALA A 84 -13.37 -15.53 16.65
C ALA A 84 -12.26 -14.64 16.06
N ILE A 85 -11.51 -13.92 16.90
CA ILE A 85 -10.38 -13.09 16.47
C ILE A 85 -9.27 -13.96 15.84
N MET A 86 -8.92 -15.09 16.46
CA MET A 86 -7.90 -16.00 15.91
C MET A 86 -8.32 -16.54 14.54
N ILE A 87 -9.56 -16.99 14.40
CA ILE A 87 -10.12 -17.45 13.12
C ILE A 87 -10.08 -16.32 12.08
N GLY A 88 -10.51 -15.11 12.47
CA GLY A 88 -10.52 -13.94 11.60
C GLY A 88 -9.14 -13.52 11.12
N VAL A 89 -8.13 -13.54 11.98
CA VAL A 89 -6.74 -13.19 11.62
C VAL A 89 -6.16 -14.24 10.67
N ILE A 90 -6.35 -15.54 10.95
CA ILE A 90 -5.82 -16.62 10.10
C ILE A 90 -6.50 -16.60 8.73
N SER A 91 -7.84 -16.51 8.69
CA SER A 91 -8.57 -16.48 7.43
C SER A 91 -8.20 -15.25 6.59
N SER A 92 -8.09 -14.08 7.22
CA SER A 92 -7.69 -12.84 6.53
C SER A 92 -6.26 -12.92 6.02
N ALA A 93 -5.32 -13.46 6.80
CA ALA A 93 -3.93 -13.61 6.36
C ALA A 93 -3.81 -14.53 5.14
N LEU A 94 -4.55 -15.63 5.11
CA LEU A 94 -4.58 -16.57 3.98
C LEU A 94 -5.22 -15.94 2.74
N VAL A 95 -6.40 -15.33 2.90
CA VAL A 95 -7.15 -14.73 1.79
C VAL A 95 -6.39 -13.55 1.20
N ILE A 96 -5.91 -12.61 2.03
CA ILE A 96 -5.16 -11.44 1.55
C ILE A 96 -3.82 -11.87 0.95
N GLY A 97 -3.11 -12.80 1.59
CA GLY A 97 -1.84 -13.32 1.06
C GLY A 97 -2.02 -13.95 -0.32
N TRP A 98 -3.04 -14.77 -0.50
CA TRP A 98 -3.38 -15.36 -1.79
C TRP A 98 -3.75 -14.30 -2.84
N ILE A 99 -4.61 -13.33 -2.48
CA ILE A 99 -5.02 -12.24 -3.39
C ILE A 99 -3.80 -11.43 -3.84
N VAL A 100 -2.90 -11.05 -2.94
CA VAL A 100 -1.71 -10.25 -3.27
C VAL A 100 -0.79 -11.01 -4.23
N ILE A 101 -0.57 -12.32 -3.99
CA ILE A 101 0.23 -13.16 -4.89
C ILE A 101 -0.45 -13.32 -6.25
N ALA A 102 -1.76 -13.59 -6.27
CA ALA A 102 -2.54 -13.73 -7.49
C ALA A 102 -2.51 -12.44 -8.33
N LEU A 103 -2.74 -11.28 -7.71
CA LEU A 103 -2.65 -9.98 -8.36
C LEU A 103 -1.24 -9.69 -8.87
N ASN A 104 -0.21 -9.97 -8.07
CA ASN A 104 1.15 -9.73 -8.50
C ASN A 104 1.52 -10.59 -9.71
N ASN A 105 1.15 -11.88 -9.70
CA ASN A 105 1.44 -12.79 -10.81
C ASN A 105 0.65 -12.42 -12.08
N ALA A 106 -0.64 -12.07 -11.95
CA ALA A 106 -1.49 -11.69 -13.08
C ALA A 106 -1.02 -10.42 -13.80
N TYR A 107 -0.44 -9.47 -13.06
CA TYR A 107 0.00 -8.17 -13.60
C TYR A 107 1.54 -8.06 -13.73
N THR A 108 2.29 -9.14 -13.53
CA THR A 108 3.74 -9.15 -13.78
C THR A 108 3.99 -9.14 -15.29
N THR A 109 4.83 -8.22 -15.75
CA THR A 109 5.12 -8.04 -17.18
C THR A 109 6.61 -8.23 -17.43
N VAL A 110 6.94 -8.99 -18.47
CA VAL A 110 8.32 -9.18 -18.93
C VAL A 110 8.57 -8.18 -20.05
N VAL A 111 9.53 -7.27 -19.85
CA VAL A 111 9.81 -6.15 -20.74
C VAL A 111 11.23 -6.31 -21.30
N PRO A 112 11.46 -6.14 -22.62
CA PRO A 112 12.80 -6.14 -23.17
C PRO A 112 13.65 -5.05 -22.52
N SER A 113 14.82 -5.42 -21.99
CA SER A 113 15.76 -4.49 -21.36
C SER A 113 17.17 -5.00 -21.58
N GLU A 114 17.98 -4.25 -22.32
CA GLU A 114 19.35 -4.64 -22.64
C GLU A 114 20.35 -3.74 -21.93
N HIS A 115 21.30 -4.36 -21.22
CA HIS A 115 22.36 -3.65 -20.51
C HIS A 115 23.72 -4.24 -20.91
N PRO A 116 24.31 -3.80 -22.05
CA PRO A 116 25.53 -4.40 -22.61
C PRO A 116 26.76 -4.26 -21.71
N GLY A 117 26.74 -3.34 -20.74
CA GLY A 117 27.82 -3.13 -19.77
C GLY A 117 27.73 -4.00 -18.51
N TYR A 118 26.69 -4.81 -18.35
CA TYR A 118 26.48 -5.61 -17.14
C TYR A 118 26.55 -7.11 -17.44
N VAL A 119 27.51 -7.79 -16.81
CA VAL A 119 27.65 -9.25 -16.87
C VAL A 119 27.19 -9.84 -15.54
N ALA A 120 26.17 -10.66 -15.59
CA ALA A 120 25.56 -11.22 -14.40
C ALA A 120 26.40 -12.39 -13.84
N VAL A 121 26.72 -12.35 -12.55
CA VAL A 121 27.37 -13.48 -11.86
C VAL A 121 26.29 -14.45 -11.39
N MET A 122 26.18 -15.60 -12.07
CA MET A 122 25.10 -16.57 -11.86
C MET A 122 25.53 -17.73 -10.95
N PRO A 123 24.76 -18.06 -9.90
CA PRO A 123 24.84 -19.36 -9.22
C PRO A 123 24.53 -20.51 -10.20
N ALA A 124 25.13 -21.69 -10.02
CA ALA A 124 24.86 -22.85 -10.88
C ALA A 124 23.36 -23.22 -10.88
N ASP A 125 22.71 -23.16 -9.71
CA ASP A 125 21.30 -23.54 -9.49
C ASP A 125 20.30 -22.39 -9.72
N ALA A 126 20.66 -21.38 -10.50
CA ALA A 126 19.76 -20.25 -10.76
C ALA A 126 18.44 -20.71 -11.40
N PRO A 127 17.28 -20.32 -10.85
CA PRO A 127 15.98 -20.72 -11.39
C PRO A 127 15.80 -20.18 -12.81
N THR A 128 15.09 -20.92 -13.65
CA THR A 128 14.83 -20.55 -15.04
C THR A 128 13.38 -20.11 -15.26
N GLN A 129 13.18 -19.22 -16.23
CA GLN A 129 11.86 -18.72 -16.61
C GLN A 129 11.79 -18.58 -18.13
N VAL A 130 10.67 -19.00 -18.72
CA VAL A 130 10.40 -18.82 -20.15
C VAL A 130 9.96 -17.38 -20.38
N ALA A 131 10.60 -16.70 -21.33
CA ALA A 131 10.26 -15.34 -21.71
C ALA A 131 9.24 -15.31 -22.86
N PRO A 132 8.68 -14.13 -23.22
CA PRO A 132 7.68 -14.00 -24.28
C PRO A 132 8.14 -14.47 -25.67
N ASP A 133 9.45 -14.60 -25.89
CA ASP A 133 10.06 -15.15 -27.11
C ASP A 133 10.08 -16.69 -27.16
N GLY A 134 9.55 -17.37 -26.13
CA GLY A 134 9.53 -18.82 -26.01
C GLY A 134 10.87 -19.44 -25.60
N GLN A 135 11.91 -18.65 -25.36
CA GLN A 135 13.20 -19.14 -24.88
C GLN A 135 13.28 -19.15 -23.35
N THR A 136 14.05 -20.10 -22.83
CA THR A 136 14.29 -20.26 -21.40
C THR A 136 15.49 -19.43 -20.97
N TYR A 137 15.26 -18.46 -20.09
CA TYR A 137 16.30 -17.61 -19.52
C TYR A 137 16.54 -17.95 -18.06
N ARG A 138 17.70 -17.56 -17.55
CA ARG A 138 18.06 -17.71 -16.13
C ARG A 138 17.63 -16.45 -15.39
N VAL A 139 17.05 -16.63 -14.21
CA VAL A 139 16.60 -15.53 -13.36
C VAL A 139 17.77 -14.97 -12.57
N HIS A 140 18.01 -13.67 -12.69
CA HIS A 140 18.96 -12.92 -11.88
C HIS A 140 18.26 -11.88 -11.01
N TYR A 141 18.73 -11.73 -9.79
CA TYR A 141 18.31 -10.67 -8.89
C TYR A 141 19.44 -9.65 -8.76
N VAL A 142 19.23 -8.47 -9.31
CA VAL A 142 20.13 -7.33 -9.11
C VAL A 142 19.74 -6.70 -7.78
N SER A 143 20.63 -6.81 -6.80
CA SER A 143 20.40 -6.39 -5.41
C SER A 143 21.05 -5.05 -5.05
N GLU A 144 21.94 -4.55 -5.90
CA GLU A 144 22.52 -3.21 -5.82
C GLU A 144 22.54 -2.57 -7.21
N GLN A 145 22.12 -1.30 -7.27
CA GLN A 145 22.14 -0.54 -8.51
C GLN A 145 23.59 -0.41 -8.99
N THR A 146 23.88 -0.97 -10.17
CA THR A 146 25.20 -0.98 -10.79
C THR A 146 25.11 -0.25 -12.12
N GLY A 147 25.56 1.01 -12.15
CA GLY A 147 25.38 1.90 -13.31
C GLY A 147 23.90 2.16 -13.61
N ASP A 148 23.49 1.87 -14.85
CA ASP A 148 22.11 2.05 -15.34
C ASP A 148 21.15 0.91 -14.96
N VAL A 149 21.67 -0.18 -14.37
CA VAL A 149 20.84 -1.34 -13.99
C VAL A 149 20.24 -1.11 -12.61
N LEU A 150 18.92 -0.87 -12.56
CA LEU A 150 18.17 -0.73 -11.33
C LEU A 150 18.03 -2.07 -10.60
N THR A 151 17.82 -2.02 -9.28
CA THR A 151 17.49 -3.19 -8.47
C THR A 151 16.20 -3.85 -8.94
N GLY A 152 16.21 -5.15 -9.17
CA GLY A 152 15.07 -5.86 -9.76
C GLY A 152 15.36 -7.29 -10.18
N LYS A 153 14.32 -7.94 -10.71
CA LYS A 153 14.40 -9.30 -11.26
C LYS A 153 14.59 -9.22 -12.77
N TYR A 154 15.64 -9.84 -13.28
CA TYR A 154 16.01 -9.82 -14.70
C TYR A 154 16.12 -11.24 -15.25
N LEU A 155 15.89 -11.37 -16.55
CA LEU A 155 16.14 -12.58 -17.32
C LEU A 155 17.44 -12.43 -18.09
N VAL A 156 18.32 -13.41 -17.89
CA VAL A 156 19.69 -13.41 -18.39
C VAL A 156 19.87 -14.57 -19.35
N ASP A 157 20.53 -14.29 -20.47
CA ASP A 157 20.85 -15.29 -21.48
C ASP A 157 22.01 -16.22 -21.07
N GLN A 158 22.33 -17.19 -21.91
CA GLN A 158 23.43 -18.13 -21.66
C GLN A 158 24.81 -17.44 -21.67
N SER A 159 24.92 -16.25 -22.24
CA SER A 159 26.12 -15.41 -22.23
C SER A 159 26.20 -14.50 -21.00
N ASN A 160 25.34 -14.71 -20.00
CA ASN A 160 25.23 -13.92 -18.78
C ASN A 160 24.87 -12.44 -19.01
N GLN A 161 24.22 -12.10 -20.13
CA GLN A 161 23.72 -10.75 -20.42
C GLN A 161 22.23 -10.62 -20.14
N ILE A 162 21.83 -9.46 -19.63
CA ILE A 162 20.41 -9.15 -19.36
C ILE A 162 19.69 -8.92 -20.70
N ARG A 163 18.56 -9.60 -20.89
CA ARG A 163 17.67 -9.45 -22.06
C ARG A 163 16.28 -8.92 -21.72
N TYR A 164 15.76 -9.28 -20.54
CA TYR A 164 14.47 -8.81 -20.10
C TYR A 164 14.48 -8.38 -18.64
N LEU A 165 13.65 -7.39 -18.32
CA LEU A 165 13.24 -7.01 -16.98
C LEU A 165 11.91 -7.69 -16.65
N VAL A 166 11.83 -8.37 -15.51
CA VAL A 166 10.57 -8.91 -14.97
C VAL A 166 10.02 -7.87 -14.00
N ASP A 167 9.15 -6.99 -14.50
CA ASP A 167 8.56 -5.91 -13.71
C ASP A 167 7.32 -6.41 -12.96
N PRO A 168 7.30 -6.37 -11.61
CA PRO A 168 6.20 -6.91 -10.82
C PRO A 168 4.88 -6.17 -11.08
N GLY A 169 3.76 -6.83 -10.82
CA GLY A 169 2.42 -6.21 -10.94
C GLY A 169 2.15 -5.19 -9.84
N ILE A 170 2.71 -5.40 -8.65
CA ILE A 170 2.62 -4.49 -7.50
C ILE A 170 3.93 -3.73 -7.37
N ALA A 171 3.84 -2.41 -7.23
CA ALA A 171 4.97 -1.49 -7.17
C ALA A 171 5.90 -1.50 -8.40
N GLY A 172 5.45 -2.05 -9.54
CA GLY A 172 6.18 -2.05 -10.81
C GLY A 172 6.47 -0.65 -11.34
N THR A 173 7.59 -0.51 -12.06
CA THR A 173 8.11 0.79 -12.53
C THR A 173 7.77 1.07 -13.98
N VAL A 174 7.45 0.04 -14.77
CA VAL A 174 7.16 0.19 -16.20
C VAL A 174 5.68 0.49 -16.39
N SER A 175 5.37 1.56 -17.13
CA SER A 175 3.99 2.01 -17.40
C SER A 175 3.51 1.72 -18.83
N GLN A 176 4.43 1.40 -19.75
CA GLN A 176 4.11 1.08 -21.14
C GLN A 176 5.05 0.00 -21.68
N VAL A 177 4.51 -0.92 -22.49
CA VAL A 177 5.25 -1.94 -23.24
C VAL A 177 4.74 -1.92 -24.66
N ASP A 178 5.63 -1.80 -25.64
CA ASP A 178 5.30 -1.76 -27.07
C ASP A 178 4.20 -0.74 -27.44
N GLY A 179 4.21 0.43 -26.77
CA GLY A 179 3.23 1.51 -26.97
C GLY A 179 1.85 1.25 -26.35
N LYS A 180 1.63 0.10 -25.69
CA LYS A 180 0.39 -0.18 -24.96
C LYS A 180 0.55 0.17 -23.48
N PRO A 181 -0.42 0.89 -22.88
CA PRO A 181 -0.43 1.14 -21.44
C PRO A 181 -0.65 -0.15 -20.68
N ILE A 182 0.18 -0.40 -19.68
CA ILE A 182 0.05 -1.53 -18.77
C ILE A 182 -0.43 -1.04 -17.41
N THR A 183 -1.38 -1.76 -16.83
CA THR A 183 -1.92 -1.45 -15.52
C THR A 183 -1.01 -2.05 -14.44
N LYS A 184 -0.63 -1.22 -13.47
CA LYS A 184 0.19 -1.61 -12.32
C LYS A 184 -0.46 -1.11 -11.05
N PHE A 185 -0.29 -1.86 -9.96
CA PHE A 185 -0.77 -1.46 -8.65
C PHE A 185 0.30 -0.66 -7.93
N ASP A 186 0.06 0.63 -7.70
CA ASP A 186 0.98 1.44 -6.93
C ASP A 186 0.93 1.03 -5.45
N ALA A 187 2.11 0.94 -4.83
CA ALA A 187 2.28 0.67 -3.41
C ALA A 187 3.17 1.75 -2.80
N PRO A 188 2.69 3.01 -2.74
CA PRO A 188 3.53 4.16 -2.39
C PRO A 188 4.09 4.06 -0.96
N LYS A 189 3.31 3.48 -0.04
CA LYS A 189 3.79 3.21 1.33
C LYS A 189 4.93 2.20 1.34
N ALA A 190 4.80 1.09 0.61
CA ALA A 190 5.82 0.06 0.53
C ALA A 190 7.11 0.60 -0.12
N ARG A 191 6.98 1.40 -1.19
CA ARG A 191 8.10 2.10 -1.84
C ARG A 191 8.82 3.04 -0.89
N LEU A 192 8.09 3.80 -0.08
CA LEU A 192 8.69 4.68 0.92
C LEU A 192 9.48 3.88 1.96
N PHE A 193 8.94 2.77 2.47
CA PHE A 193 9.66 1.90 3.41
C PHE A 193 10.93 1.30 2.77
N SER A 194 10.86 0.80 1.54
CA SER A 194 12.04 0.23 0.87
C SER A 194 13.12 1.29 0.64
N MET A 195 12.75 2.48 0.17
CA MET A 195 13.69 3.59 -0.03
C MET A 195 14.38 4.03 1.27
N ILE A 196 13.65 4.03 2.39
CA ILE A 196 14.23 4.36 3.70
C ILE A 196 15.22 3.28 4.15
N ILE A 197 14.85 2.00 4.05
CA ILE A 197 15.73 0.88 4.42
C ILE A 197 17.01 0.92 3.58
N ASP A 198 16.86 0.99 2.26
CA ASP A 198 17.98 1.01 1.33
C ASP A 198 18.85 2.24 1.56
N GLY A 199 18.26 3.42 1.71
CA GLY A 199 18.99 4.66 1.96
C GLY A 199 19.81 4.62 3.25
N ILE A 200 19.26 4.08 4.35
CA ILE A 200 19.98 3.99 5.63
C ILE A 200 21.10 2.94 5.55
N LEU A 201 20.80 1.74 5.08
CA LEU A 201 21.76 0.63 5.07
C LEU A 201 22.87 0.82 4.02
N THR A 202 22.62 1.57 2.94
CA THR A 202 23.65 1.94 1.96
C THR A 202 24.35 3.26 2.29
N GLN A 203 23.96 3.95 3.37
CA GLN A 203 24.46 5.27 3.75
C GLN A 203 24.26 6.37 2.68
N LYS A 204 23.36 6.14 1.71
CA LYS A 204 23.02 7.10 0.64
C LYS A 204 21.83 8.00 0.99
N LEU A 205 21.25 7.86 2.17
CA LEU A 205 20.11 8.68 2.58
C LEU A 205 20.51 10.17 2.65
N PRO A 206 19.78 11.07 1.99
CA PRO A 206 20.05 12.50 2.06
C PRO A 206 19.60 13.07 3.42
N TRP A 207 20.45 12.92 4.45
CA TRP A 207 20.16 13.35 5.83
C TRP A 207 19.76 14.83 5.95
N GLY A 208 20.28 15.70 5.08
CA GLY A 208 19.86 17.09 5.00
C GLY A 208 18.35 17.22 4.74
N LEU A 209 17.80 16.47 3.77
CA LEU A 209 16.37 16.49 3.46
C LEU A 209 15.52 15.91 4.60
N VAL A 210 16.01 14.87 5.26
CA VAL A 210 15.33 14.26 6.41
C VAL A 210 15.23 15.26 7.57
N LEU A 211 16.34 15.93 7.92
CA LEU A 211 16.37 16.92 8.99
C LEU A 211 15.52 18.15 8.68
N ILE A 212 15.49 18.60 7.42
CA ILE A 212 14.57 19.65 6.97
C ILE A 212 13.12 19.23 7.21
N GLY A 213 12.76 17.98 6.87
CA GLY A 213 11.42 17.44 7.14
C GLY A 213 11.06 17.39 8.62
N VAL A 214 12.00 16.95 9.49
CA VAL A 214 11.83 16.96 10.95
C VAL A 214 11.62 18.39 11.47
N PHE A 215 12.44 19.33 11.02
CA PHE A 215 12.31 20.73 11.42
C PHE A 215 11.01 21.35 10.96
N LEU A 216 10.57 21.07 9.72
CA LEU A 216 9.29 21.52 9.20
C LEU A 216 8.13 20.93 10.00
N ALA A 217 8.17 19.64 10.35
CA ALA A 217 7.15 19.01 11.18
C ALA A 217 7.05 19.67 12.56
N LEU A 218 8.20 19.97 13.20
CA LEU A 218 8.24 20.69 14.47
C LEU A 218 7.67 22.11 14.34
N LEU A 219 8.00 22.84 13.29
CA LEU A 219 7.43 24.17 13.04
C LEU A 219 5.92 24.13 12.86
N MET A 220 5.41 23.14 12.12
CA MET A 220 3.96 22.98 11.96
C MET A 220 3.26 22.68 13.27
N GLU A 221 3.84 21.79 14.08
CA GLU A 221 3.32 21.47 15.41
C GLU A 221 3.32 22.71 16.32
N LEU A 222 4.34 23.57 16.23
CA LEU A 222 4.42 24.84 16.93
C LEU A 222 3.37 25.87 16.47
N VAL A 223 2.99 25.85 15.19
CA VAL A 223 1.90 26.67 14.62
C VAL A 223 0.52 26.08 14.97
N GLY A 224 0.46 24.93 15.64
CA GLY A 224 -0.79 24.25 16.00
C GLY A 224 -1.43 23.51 14.83
N VAL A 225 -0.69 23.30 13.74
CA VAL A 225 -1.13 22.50 12.60
C VAL A 225 -0.57 21.10 12.76
N SER A 226 -1.44 20.10 12.78
CA SER A 226 -0.99 18.70 12.85
C SER A 226 -0.05 18.38 11.69
N SER A 227 1.16 17.95 12.01
CA SER A 227 2.20 17.63 11.03
C SER A 227 1.86 16.41 10.15
N LEU A 228 1.05 15.48 10.65
CA LEU A 228 0.73 14.22 9.97
C LEU A 228 -0.12 14.39 8.68
N PRO A 229 -1.28 15.07 8.66
CA PRO A 229 -2.03 15.33 7.43
C PRO A 229 -1.24 16.09 6.37
N PHE A 230 -0.38 17.01 6.79
CA PHE A 230 0.48 17.76 5.89
C PHE A 230 1.52 16.87 5.21
N ALA A 231 2.25 16.06 5.99
CA ALA A 231 3.20 15.09 5.45
C ALA A 231 2.51 14.08 4.51
N VAL A 232 1.31 13.63 4.87
CA VAL A 232 0.49 12.74 4.01
C VAL A 232 0.14 13.40 2.68
N GLY A 233 -0.26 14.67 2.70
CA GLY A 233 -0.60 15.43 1.49
C GLY A 233 0.58 15.65 0.54
N LEU A 234 1.81 15.77 1.07
CA LEU A 234 3.02 15.98 0.27
C LEU A 234 3.54 14.71 -0.41
N TYR A 235 3.36 13.53 0.20
CA TYR A 235 3.90 12.30 -0.38
C TYR A 235 2.95 11.64 -1.40
N LEU A 236 1.65 11.92 -1.32
CA LEU A 236 0.66 11.28 -2.19
C LEU A 236 0.61 11.94 -3.58
N PRO A 237 0.47 11.14 -4.65
CA PRO A 237 0.20 11.66 -5.98
C PRO A 237 -1.01 12.58 -5.99
N ILE A 238 -0.99 13.65 -6.79
CA ILE A 238 -2.10 14.61 -6.87
C ILE A 238 -3.42 13.95 -7.29
N SER A 239 -3.34 12.85 -8.06
CA SER A 239 -4.48 11.99 -8.43
C SER A 239 -5.12 11.31 -7.22
N ALA A 240 -4.35 10.91 -6.21
CA ALA A 240 -4.86 10.35 -4.96
C ALA A 240 -5.30 11.42 -3.96
N SER A 241 -4.64 12.58 -3.95
CA SER A 241 -4.96 13.69 -3.05
C SER A 241 -6.28 14.39 -3.38
N THR A 242 -6.67 14.45 -4.66
CA THR A 242 -7.90 15.13 -5.09
C THR A 242 -9.18 14.48 -4.53
N PRO A 243 -9.38 13.16 -4.62
CA PRO A 243 -10.52 12.48 -3.97
C PRO A 243 -10.53 12.64 -2.45
N ILE A 244 -9.36 12.60 -1.80
CA ILE A 244 -9.23 12.81 -0.35
C ILE A 244 -9.69 14.21 0.03
N MET A 245 -9.23 15.22 -0.71
CA MET A 245 -9.62 16.62 -0.51
C MET A 245 -11.13 16.81 -0.73
N ALA A 246 -11.69 16.24 -1.79
CA ALA A 246 -13.12 16.31 -2.05
C ALA A 246 -13.93 15.69 -0.91
N GLY A 247 -13.52 14.51 -0.42
CA GLY A 247 -14.11 13.85 0.75
C GLY A 247 -14.04 14.72 2.01
N ALA A 248 -12.90 15.38 2.25
CA ALA A 248 -12.73 16.33 3.34
C ALA A 248 -13.67 17.54 3.22
N VAL A 249 -13.84 18.09 2.02
CA VAL A 249 -14.80 19.18 1.76
C VAL A 249 -16.23 18.74 2.09
N VAL A 250 -16.65 17.56 1.64
CA VAL A 250 -17.98 17.02 1.98
C VAL A 250 -18.13 16.85 3.48
N ARG A 251 -17.11 16.31 4.17
CA ARG A 251 -17.11 16.18 5.62
C ARG A 251 -17.30 17.54 6.31
N THR A 252 -16.54 18.55 5.92
CA THR A 252 -16.66 19.91 6.47
C THR A 252 -18.05 20.51 6.23
N LEU A 253 -18.64 20.29 5.04
CA LEU A 253 -20.00 20.76 4.74
C LEU A 253 -21.05 20.06 5.60
N VAL A 254 -20.92 18.75 5.82
CA VAL A 254 -21.79 17.96 6.70
C VAL A 254 -21.67 18.44 8.16
N GLU A 255 -20.45 18.64 8.65
CA GLU A 255 -20.19 19.11 10.02
C GLU A 255 -20.77 20.52 10.26
N ARG A 256 -20.59 21.44 9.30
CA ARG A 256 -21.19 22.79 9.34
C ARG A 256 -22.73 22.73 9.40
N ARG A 257 -23.34 21.78 8.69
CA ARG A 257 -24.80 21.58 8.68
C ARG A 257 -25.33 21.00 9.99
N ARG A 258 -24.65 20.01 10.56
CA ARG A 258 -25.09 19.29 11.76
C ARG A 258 -24.71 19.93 13.09
N LYS A 259 -23.75 20.88 13.09
CA LYS A 259 -23.19 21.49 14.33
C LYS A 259 -22.71 20.43 15.35
N THR A 260 -22.32 19.26 14.88
CA THR A 260 -21.90 18.13 15.73
C THR A 260 -20.46 18.28 16.19
N THR A 261 -20.19 17.87 17.42
CA THR A 261 -18.83 17.78 18.00
C THR A 261 -17.99 16.73 17.25
N ALA A 262 -16.67 16.94 17.18
CA ALA A 262 -15.74 16.05 16.46
C ALA A 262 -15.86 14.56 16.85
N ALA A 263 -16.13 14.26 18.13
CA ALA A 263 -16.30 12.89 18.62
C ALA A 263 -17.58 12.20 18.13
N ALA A 264 -18.68 12.94 17.89
CA ALA A 264 -19.91 12.38 17.33
C ALA A 264 -19.81 12.18 15.80
N ALA A 265 -18.91 12.91 15.14
CA ALA A 265 -18.69 12.82 13.70
C ALA A 265 -17.93 11.54 13.30
N GLU A 266 -17.10 10.99 14.19
CA GLU A 266 -16.31 9.77 13.95
C GLU A 266 -17.19 8.54 13.69
N PHE A 267 -18.39 8.49 14.31
CA PHE A 267 -19.39 7.44 14.10
C PHE A 267 -20.54 7.86 13.18
N SER A 268 -20.33 8.85 12.32
CA SER A 268 -21.39 9.34 11.45
C SER A 268 -21.80 8.31 10.39
N PRO A 269 -23.08 8.31 9.96
CA PRO A 269 -23.54 7.44 8.86
C PRO A 269 -22.73 7.60 7.57
N GLY A 270 -22.17 8.79 7.32
CA GLY A 270 -21.29 9.05 6.19
C GLY A 270 -19.95 8.32 6.28
N VAL A 271 -19.34 8.25 7.47
CA VAL A 271 -18.11 7.48 7.71
C VAL A 271 -18.38 5.98 7.52
N LEU A 272 -19.49 5.46 8.04
CA LEU A 272 -19.88 4.06 7.88
C LEU A 272 -20.11 3.69 6.40
N MET A 273 -20.83 4.53 5.65
CA MET A 273 -21.03 4.35 4.21
C MET A 273 -19.71 4.38 3.45
N SER A 274 -18.82 5.31 3.78
CA SER A 274 -17.49 5.42 3.16
C SER A 274 -16.67 4.15 3.38
N SER A 275 -16.66 3.62 4.61
CA SER A 275 -16.00 2.34 4.91
C SER A 275 -16.58 1.18 4.09
N GLY A 276 -17.91 1.15 3.92
CA GLY A 276 -18.59 0.17 3.07
C GLY A 276 -18.16 0.26 1.60
N PHE A 277 -18.02 1.47 1.05
CA PHE A 277 -17.53 1.67 -0.31
C PHE A 277 -16.06 1.28 -0.48
N ILE A 278 -15.20 1.52 0.50
CA ILE A 278 -13.80 1.07 0.46
C ILE A 278 -13.75 -0.46 0.41
N ALA A 279 -14.50 -1.14 1.28
CA ALA A 279 -14.58 -2.60 1.28
C ALA A 279 -15.17 -3.15 -0.03
N GLY A 280 -16.27 -2.56 -0.52
CA GLY A 280 -16.91 -2.96 -1.77
C GLY A 280 -16.01 -2.76 -2.99
N GLY A 281 -15.27 -1.64 -3.05
CA GLY A 281 -14.31 -1.38 -4.12
C GLY A 281 -13.15 -2.39 -4.13
N ALA A 282 -12.64 -2.77 -2.95
CA ALA A 282 -11.61 -3.80 -2.84
C ALA A 282 -12.12 -5.18 -3.32
N ILE A 283 -13.32 -5.59 -2.90
CA ILE A 283 -13.92 -6.85 -3.34
C ILE A 283 -14.15 -6.85 -4.86
N MET A 284 -14.69 -5.75 -5.41
CA MET A 284 -14.91 -5.63 -6.85
C MET A 284 -13.59 -5.68 -7.63
N GLY A 285 -12.52 -5.05 -7.12
CA GLY A 285 -11.19 -5.13 -7.72
C GLY A 285 -10.66 -6.57 -7.77
N VAL A 286 -10.87 -7.36 -6.71
CA VAL A 286 -10.51 -8.79 -6.69
C VAL A 286 -11.35 -9.58 -7.71
N CYS A 287 -12.65 -9.34 -7.80
CA CYS A 287 -13.51 -9.97 -8.79
C CYS A 287 -13.06 -9.66 -10.23
N LEU A 288 -12.77 -8.40 -10.53
CA LEU A 288 -12.29 -7.97 -11.86
C LEU A 288 -10.94 -8.60 -12.20
N ALA A 289 -10.01 -8.66 -11.24
CA ALA A 289 -8.75 -9.34 -11.46
C ALA A 289 -8.92 -10.85 -11.68
N GLY A 290 -9.86 -11.49 -10.99
CA GLY A 290 -10.21 -12.90 -11.22
C GLY A 290 -10.78 -13.12 -12.62
N LEU A 291 -11.62 -12.20 -13.12
CA LEU A 291 -12.16 -12.26 -14.49
C LEU A 291 -11.07 -12.07 -15.54
N ALA A 292 -10.15 -11.11 -15.34
CA ALA A 292 -9.01 -10.89 -16.22
C ALA A 292 -8.08 -12.11 -16.25
N GLY A 293 -7.79 -12.72 -15.10
CA GLY A 293 -6.98 -13.93 -15.01
C GLY A 293 -7.60 -15.17 -15.66
N ALA A 294 -8.93 -15.18 -15.83
CA ALA A 294 -9.66 -16.26 -16.51
C ALA A 294 -9.94 -15.95 -17.99
N GLU A 295 -9.36 -14.88 -18.55
CA GLU A 295 -9.56 -14.41 -19.94
C GLU A 295 -11.03 -14.13 -20.31
N LEU A 296 -11.89 -14.02 -19.29
CA LEU A 296 -13.33 -13.76 -19.43
C LEU A 296 -13.63 -12.26 -19.57
N ASP A 297 -12.63 -11.40 -19.36
CA ASP A 297 -12.74 -9.95 -19.50
C ASP A 297 -13.19 -9.54 -20.91
N SER A 298 -12.68 -10.24 -21.93
CA SER A 298 -13.03 -10.04 -23.34
C SER A 298 -14.52 -10.30 -23.63
N SER A 299 -15.13 -11.28 -22.95
CA SER A 299 -16.54 -11.65 -23.12
C SER A 299 -17.52 -10.70 -22.42
N LEU A 300 -17.08 -10.05 -21.35
CA LEU A 300 -17.86 -9.11 -20.53
C LEU A 300 -17.56 -7.65 -20.84
N ASN A 301 -16.89 -7.39 -21.95
CA ASN A 301 -16.40 -6.06 -22.28
C ASN A 301 -17.54 -5.15 -22.78
N LEU A 302 -18.21 -4.47 -21.84
CA LEU A 302 -19.24 -3.46 -22.11
C LEU A 302 -18.70 -2.20 -22.81
N SER A 303 -17.37 -1.99 -22.89
CA SER A 303 -16.81 -0.83 -23.59
C SER A 303 -17.23 -0.80 -25.07
N SER A 304 -17.42 -1.98 -25.67
CA SER A 304 -17.92 -2.12 -27.05
C SER A 304 -19.32 -1.53 -27.26
N TYR A 305 -20.18 -1.57 -26.25
CA TYR A 305 -21.54 -1.02 -26.28
C TYR A 305 -21.58 0.49 -25.99
N ILE A 306 -20.60 0.99 -25.23
CA ILE A 306 -20.55 2.39 -24.77
C ILE A 306 -19.72 3.25 -25.74
N GLY A 307 -18.89 2.63 -26.58
CA GLY A 307 -18.12 3.29 -27.64
C GLY A 307 -17.16 4.34 -27.09
N SER A 308 -17.09 5.50 -27.73
CA SER A 308 -16.20 6.62 -27.34
C SER A 308 -16.39 7.14 -25.90
N LEU A 309 -17.52 6.84 -25.23
CA LEU A 309 -17.71 7.19 -23.83
C LEU A 309 -16.88 6.32 -22.88
N ALA A 310 -16.44 5.13 -23.29
CA ALA A 310 -15.63 4.24 -22.47
C ALA A 310 -14.19 4.76 -22.29
N GLU A 311 -13.67 5.51 -23.27
CA GLU A 311 -12.33 6.10 -23.26
C GLU A 311 -12.30 7.55 -22.72
N ALA A 312 -13.47 8.10 -22.42
CA ALA A 312 -13.61 9.48 -22.00
C ALA A 312 -13.41 9.64 -20.48
N ASP A 313 -12.24 10.10 -20.05
CA ASP A 313 -11.91 10.32 -18.62
C ASP A 313 -12.93 11.20 -17.88
N TRP A 314 -13.54 12.16 -18.57
CA TRP A 314 -14.56 13.05 -17.98
C TRP A 314 -15.82 12.30 -17.55
N TRP A 315 -16.12 11.14 -18.15
CA TRP A 315 -17.27 10.31 -17.80
C TRP A 315 -17.17 9.81 -16.35
N ALA A 316 -15.96 9.55 -15.86
CA ALA A 316 -15.71 9.12 -14.48
C ALA A 316 -16.07 10.21 -13.43
N LEU A 317 -16.17 11.48 -13.83
CA LEU A 317 -16.56 12.58 -12.95
C LEU A 317 -18.04 12.50 -12.53
N ILE A 318 -18.90 11.91 -13.37
CA ILE A 318 -20.33 11.76 -13.07
C ILE A 318 -20.58 10.80 -11.89
N PRO A 319 -20.14 9.52 -11.92
CA PRO A 319 -20.31 8.62 -10.78
C PRO A 319 -19.58 9.15 -9.55
N PHE A 320 -18.45 9.85 -9.72
CA PHE A 320 -17.77 10.53 -8.62
C PHE A 320 -18.66 11.60 -7.97
N ALA A 321 -19.22 12.53 -8.75
CA ALA A 321 -20.13 13.56 -8.25
C ALA A 321 -21.39 12.98 -7.60
N VAL A 322 -21.94 11.90 -8.16
CA VAL A 322 -23.08 11.16 -7.57
C VAL A 322 -22.70 10.58 -6.21
N LEU A 323 -21.52 9.97 -6.09
CA LEU A 323 -21.02 9.44 -4.83
C LEU A 323 -20.81 10.54 -3.79
N MET A 324 -20.25 11.68 -4.19
CA MET A 324 -20.08 12.85 -3.32
C MET A 324 -21.42 13.41 -2.82
N TYR A 325 -22.41 13.50 -3.71
CA TYR A 325 -23.76 13.91 -3.34
C TYR A 325 -24.43 12.89 -2.41
N ALA A 326 -24.27 11.60 -2.66
CA ALA A 326 -24.80 10.53 -1.80
C ALA A 326 -24.20 10.61 -0.39
N LEU A 327 -22.87 10.78 -0.28
CA LEU A 327 -22.16 10.97 0.99
C LEU A 327 -22.64 12.22 1.72
N TYR A 328 -22.81 13.34 1.02
CA TYR A 328 -23.35 14.57 1.62
C TYR A 328 -24.77 14.38 2.13
N ARG A 329 -25.66 13.76 1.33
CA ARG A 329 -27.06 13.53 1.72
C ARG A 329 -27.18 12.59 2.91
N ILE A 330 -26.42 11.49 2.92
CA ILE A 330 -26.46 10.51 4.01
C ILE A 330 -25.76 11.05 5.25
N GLY A 331 -24.68 11.80 5.06
CA GLY A 331 -23.99 12.51 6.13
C GLY A 331 -24.85 13.58 6.79
N THR A 332 -25.76 14.23 6.05
CA THR A 332 -26.65 15.28 6.59
C THR A 332 -27.97 14.75 7.16
N LYS A 333 -28.49 13.59 6.70
CA LYS A 333 -29.75 13.00 7.18
C LYS A 333 -29.71 12.68 8.67
N GLU A 334 -30.38 13.47 9.51
CA GLU A 334 -30.59 13.13 10.93
C GLU A 334 -31.31 11.78 11.07
N LYS A 335 -30.86 10.97 12.02
CA LYS A 335 -31.67 9.91 12.62
C LYS A 335 -32.25 10.47 13.90
#